data_AF-A0A1V3SXL2-F1
#
_entry.id   AF-A0A1V3SXL2-F1
#
_cell.length_a   1.000
_cell.length_b   1.000
_cell.length_c   1.000
_cell.angle_alpha   90.00
_cell.angle_beta   90.00
_cell.angle_gamma   90.00
#
_symmetry.space_group_name_H-M   'P 1'
#
loop_
_entity.id
_entity.type
_entity.pdbx_description
1 polymer ?
#
loop_
_entity_poly.entity_id
_entity_poly.type
_entity_poly.pdbx_seq_one_letter_code
_entity_poly.pdbx_strand_id
1 'polypeptide(L)'
;MKRFHLHLSVEDLEQNVRFYSGIFGQPPTVRKDDYAKWMIDDPRINFALSRRGRKTGLDHLGIQAEDKQELEDLQNRFHSAGMPVLEQRETACCYSRSDKHWTVDPQGLAWEAYQTLEGIPVFGEAESTSGDSACCVPSLSLIRPT
;
A
#
# COMPACT_ATOMS: atom_id res chain seq x y z
N MET A 1 -4.47 -11.56 -13.11
CA MET A 1 -3.53 -12.17 -12.16
C MET A 1 -3.15 -11.16 -11.10
N LYS A 2 -3.16 -11.52 -9.82
CA LYS A 2 -2.85 -10.60 -8.70
C LYS A 2 -1.39 -10.15 -8.71
N ARG A 3 -1.08 -8.97 -8.15
CA ARG A 3 0.28 -8.40 -8.05
C ARG A 3 0.71 -8.35 -6.59
N PHE A 4 1.96 -8.72 -6.30
CA PHE A 4 2.49 -8.49 -4.96
C PHE A 4 2.78 -7.00 -4.79
N HIS A 5 2.36 -6.43 -3.66
CA HIS A 5 2.59 -5.04 -3.31
C HIS A 5 3.54 -4.93 -2.12
N LEU A 6 4.50 -4.03 -2.21
CA LEU A 6 5.42 -3.72 -1.13
C LEU A 6 5.68 -2.22 -1.09
N HIS A 7 5.51 -1.63 0.08
CA HIS A 7 5.78 -0.22 0.32
C HIS A 7 6.89 -0.05 1.34
N LEU A 8 7.93 0.71 0.98
CA LEU A 8 8.99 1.12 1.91
C LEU A 8 8.90 2.60 2.26
N SER A 9 9.08 2.89 3.55
CA SER A 9 9.37 4.23 4.04
C SER A 9 10.87 4.49 3.95
N VAL A 10 11.26 5.56 3.27
CA VAL A 10 12.66 5.92 3.01
C VAL A 10 12.98 7.34 3.46
N GLU A 11 14.24 7.57 3.84
CA GLU A 11 14.72 8.89 4.26
C GLU A 11 15.06 9.79 3.07
N ASP A 12 15.78 9.25 2.06
CA ASP A 12 16.11 9.95 0.81
C ASP A 12 15.44 9.24 -0.37
N LEU A 13 14.37 9.85 -0.89
CA LEU A 13 13.64 9.32 -2.04
C LEU A 13 14.51 9.27 -3.30
N GLU A 14 15.30 10.31 -3.56
CA GLU A 14 16.09 10.41 -4.79
C GLU A 14 17.20 9.37 -4.82
N GLN A 15 17.88 9.17 -3.69
CA GLN A 15 18.88 8.11 -3.55
C GLN A 15 18.27 6.72 -3.79
N ASN A 16 17.11 6.45 -3.19
CA ASN A 16 16.45 5.15 -3.31
C ASN A 16 15.85 4.94 -4.72
N VAL A 17 15.33 5.98 -5.37
CA VAL A 17 14.86 5.90 -6.76
C VAL A 17 16.00 5.48 -7.69
N ARG A 18 17.20 6.05 -7.54
CA ARG A 18 18.37 5.63 -8.32
C ARG A 18 18.72 4.17 -8.08
N PHE A 19 18.77 3.76 -6.82
CA PHE A 19 19.11 2.39 -6.43
C PHE A 19 18.12 1.35 -6.99
N TYR A 20 16.82 1.52 -6.72
CA TYR A 20 15.81 0.56 -7.15
C TYR A 20 15.57 0.57 -8.67
N SER A 21 15.70 1.72 -9.34
CA SER A 21 15.65 1.73 -10.81
C SER A 21 16.80 0.94 -11.43
N GLY A 22 17.98 0.93 -10.79
CA GLY A 22 19.10 0.10 -11.20
C GLY A 22 18.83 -1.40 -11.01
N ILE A 23 18.23 -1.80 -9.90
CA ILE A 23 17.86 -3.20 -9.62
C ILE A 23 16.76 -3.69 -10.56
N PHE A 24 15.72 -2.88 -10.76
CA PHE A 24 14.58 -3.25 -11.59
C PHE A 24 14.85 -3.08 -13.09
N GLY A 25 15.96 -2.44 -13.46
CA GLY A 25 16.31 -2.16 -14.85
C GLY A 25 15.35 -1.17 -15.55
N GLN A 26 14.50 -0.47 -14.79
CA GLN A 26 13.50 0.46 -15.33
C GLN A 26 13.21 1.62 -14.37
N PRO A 27 12.85 2.82 -14.88
CA PRO A 27 12.44 3.94 -14.05
C PRO A 27 11.07 3.70 -13.38
N PRO A 28 10.70 4.51 -12.36
CA PRO A 28 9.36 4.43 -11.77
C PRO A 28 8.28 4.74 -12.82
N THR A 29 7.19 3.99 -12.77
CA THR A 29 5.95 4.25 -13.53
C THR A 29 5.19 5.47 -13.01
N VAL A 30 5.34 5.80 -11.73
CA VAL A 30 4.83 7.03 -11.13
C VAL A 30 5.94 7.65 -10.30
N ARG A 31 6.15 8.96 -10.47
CA ARG A 31 7.13 9.74 -9.70
C ARG A 31 6.55 11.08 -9.27
N LYS A 32 6.79 11.41 -8.01
CA LYS A 32 6.40 12.65 -7.31
C LYS A 32 7.52 13.02 -6.33
N ASP A 33 7.44 14.20 -5.74
CA ASP A 33 8.49 14.74 -4.86
C ASP A 33 8.71 13.93 -3.57
N ASP A 34 7.69 13.17 -3.16
CA ASP A 34 7.66 12.39 -1.93
C ASP A 34 7.26 10.91 -2.14
N TYR A 35 7.08 10.49 -3.40
CA TYR A 35 6.58 9.17 -3.75
C TYR A 35 7.12 8.66 -5.09
N ALA A 36 7.45 7.38 -5.15
CA ALA A 36 7.79 6.69 -6.39
C ALA A 36 7.17 5.29 -6.41
N LYS A 37 6.72 4.84 -7.59
CA LYS A 37 6.12 3.52 -7.80
C LYS A 37 6.59 2.86 -9.08
N TRP A 38 6.87 1.56 -9.01
CA TRP A 38 7.19 0.71 -10.14
C TRP A 38 6.12 -0.37 -10.30
N MET A 39 5.70 -0.61 -11.54
CA MET A 39 4.93 -1.79 -11.94
C MET A 39 5.87 -2.70 -12.73
N ILE A 40 6.27 -3.82 -12.14
CA ILE A 40 7.27 -4.75 -12.68
C ILE A 40 6.54 -6.04 -13.07
N ASP A 41 6.64 -6.50 -14.31
CA ASP A 41 5.86 -7.68 -14.74
C ASP A 41 6.53 -9.02 -14.42
N ASP A 42 7.86 -9.07 -14.38
CA ASP A 42 8.64 -10.25 -14.02
C ASP A 42 9.81 -9.89 -13.07
N PRO A 43 9.71 -10.18 -11.77
CA PRO A 43 8.54 -10.73 -11.06
C PRO A 43 7.39 -9.72 -10.97
N ARG A 44 6.14 -10.23 -10.88
CA ARG A 44 4.92 -9.39 -10.91
C ARG A 44 4.71 -8.60 -9.61
N ILE A 45 5.31 -7.42 -9.53
CA ILE A 45 5.38 -6.58 -8.33
C ILE A 45 4.86 -5.16 -8.60
N ASN A 46 4.18 -4.59 -7.60
CA ASN A 46 3.92 -3.18 -7.42
C ASN A 46 4.80 -2.74 -6.25
N PHE A 47 5.83 -1.96 -6.54
CA PHE A 47 6.82 -1.54 -5.54
C PHE A 47 6.69 -0.04 -5.33
N ALA A 48 6.51 0.39 -4.09
CA ALA A 48 6.30 1.78 -3.74
C ALA A 48 7.32 2.27 -2.70
N LEU A 49 7.73 3.52 -2.85
CA LEU A 49 8.55 4.25 -1.89
C LEU A 49 7.82 5.53 -1.48
N SER A 50 7.95 5.91 -0.21
CA SER A 50 7.56 7.25 0.23
C SER A 50 8.50 7.84 1.27
N ARG A 51 8.66 9.17 1.25
CA ARG A 51 9.34 9.93 2.29
C ARG A 51 8.34 10.78 3.05
N ARG A 52 7.72 10.21 4.10
CA ARG A 52 6.64 10.86 4.86
C ARG A 52 6.78 10.77 6.39
N GLY A 53 8.02 10.72 6.89
CA GLY A 53 8.29 10.84 8.33
C GLY A 53 7.96 9.60 9.17
N ARG A 54 7.58 8.48 8.55
CA ARG A 54 7.47 7.16 9.21
C ARG A 54 8.87 6.58 9.47
N LYS A 55 8.94 5.61 10.38
CA LYS A 55 10.15 4.82 10.61
C LYS A 55 10.61 4.22 9.27
N THR A 56 11.89 4.38 8.96
CA THR A 56 12.48 3.83 7.74
C THR A 56 12.41 2.30 7.74
N GLY A 57 12.22 1.72 6.56
CA GLY A 57 12.10 0.28 6.36
C GLY A 57 10.73 -0.11 5.81
N LEU A 58 10.35 -1.37 6.05
CA LEU A 58 9.10 -1.94 5.58
C LEU A 58 7.91 -1.23 6.24
N ASP A 59 7.06 -0.61 5.42
CA ASP A 59 5.88 0.11 5.90
C ASP A 59 4.66 -0.82 5.94
N HIS A 60 4.35 -1.47 4.80
CA HIS A 60 3.30 -2.47 4.70
C HIS A 60 3.52 -3.38 3.48
N LEU A 61 2.80 -4.50 3.47
CA LEU A 61 2.72 -5.44 2.36
C LEU A 61 1.31 -5.45 1.79
N GLY A 62 1.15 -6.01 0.59
CA GLY A 62 -0.18 -6.24 0.08
C GLY A 62 -0.28 -7.10 -1.17
N ILE A 63 -1.52 -7.26 -1.62
CA ILE A 63 -1.86 -7.92 -2.87
C ILE A 63 -2.82 -7.01 -3.64
N GLN A 64 -2.39 -6.56 -4.81
CA GLN A 64 -3.24 -5.81 -5.73
C GLN A 64 -4.05 -6.79 -6.59
N ALA A 65 -5.36 -6.70 -6.47
CA ALA A 65 -6.35 -7.35 -7.32
C ALA A 65 -6.56 -6.56 -8.62
N GLU A 66 -6.86 -7.27 -9.71
CA GLU A 66 -7.22 -6.65 -10.99
C GLU A 66 -8.70 -6.29 -11.08
N ASP A 67 -9.54 -7.04 -10.37
CA ASP A 67 -10.98 -6.85 -10.37
C ASP A 67 -11.60 -7.10 -8.98
N LYS A 68 -12.90 -6.84 -8.90
CA LYS A 68 -13.68 -6.98 -7.68
C LYS A 68 -13.75 -8.42 -7.18
N GLN A 69 -13.86 -9.40 -8.08
CA GLN A 69 -13.94 -10.81 -7.70
C GLN A 69 -12.62 -11.26 -7.06
N GLU A 70 -11.50 -10.86 -7.64
CA GLU A 70 -10.18 -11.11 -7.08
C GLU A 70 -9.98 -10.47 -5.70
N LEU A 71 -10.57 -9.28 -5.48
CA LEU A 71 -10.52 -8.58 -4.19
C LEU A 71 -11.37 -9.28 -3.13
N GLU A 72 -12.59 -9.70 -3.48
CA GLU A 72 -13.48 -10.48 -2.60
C GLU A 72 -12.83 -11.81 -2.20
N ASP A 73 -12.17 -12.49 -3.14
CA ASP A 73 -11.41 -13.72 -2.84
C ASP A 73 -10.29 -13.48 -1.82
N LEU A 74 -9.60 -12.33 -1.89
CA LEU A 74 -8.54 -11.98 -0.95
C LEU A 74 -9.11 -11.65 0.43
N GLN A 75 -10.23 -10.93 0.49
CA GLN A 75 -10.94 -10.65 1.73
C GLN A 75 -11.34 -11.95 2.43
N ASN A 76 -11.92 -12.90 1.70
CA ASN A 76 -12.29 -14.21 2.24
C ASN A 76 -11.10 -14.98 2.81
N ARG A 77 -9.90 -14.83 2.22
CA ARG A 77 -8.67 -15.44 2.75
C ARG A 77 -8.23 -14.79 4.06
N PHE A 78 -8.34 -13.46 4.21
CA PHE A 78 -8.06 -12.80 5.48
C PHE A 78 -9.00 -13.27 6.59
N HIS A 79 -10.31 -13.37 6.31
CA HIS A 79 -11.26 -13.94 7.26
C HIS A 79 -10.95 -15.40 7.60
N SER A 80 -10.61 -16.22 6.60
CA SER A 80 -10.26 -17.63 6.80
C SER A 80 -8.97 -17.81 7.60
N ALA A 81 -8.06 -16.84 7.57
CA ALA A 81 -6.85 -16.81 8.38
C ALA A 81 -7.11 -16.37 9.84
N GLY A 82 -8.37 -16.10 10.22
CA GLY A 82 -8.74 -15.66 11.57
C GLY A 82 -8.26 -14.25 11.91
N MET A 83 -7.95 -13.44 10.89
CA MET A 83 -7.44 -12.09 11.11
C MET A 83 -8.58 -11.06 11.07
N PRO A 84 -8.59 -10.07 11.98
CA PRO A 84 -9.49 -8.93 11.87
C PRO A 84 -9.30 -8.20 10.54
N VAL A 85 -10.40 -7.80 9.90
CA VAL A 85 -10.38 -7.09 8.62
C VAL A 85 -11.06 -5.74 8.77
N LEU A 86 -10.38 -4.69 8.34
CA LEU A 86 -10.93 -3.35 8.19
C LEU A 86 -11.20 -3.08 6.70
N GLU A 87 -12.46 -2.88 6.34
CA GLU A 87 -12.85 -2.48 4.98
C GLU A 87 -12.73 -0.97 4.80
N GLN A 88 -12.19 -0.53 3.67
CA GLN A 88 -12.19 0.86 3.23
C GLN A 88 -12.58 0.90 1.75
N ARG A 89 -13.73 1.51 1.44
CA ARG A 89 -14.22 1.64 0.06
C ARG A 89 -13.89 3.00 -0.50
N GLU A 90 -13.68 3.06 -1.81
CA GLU A 90 -13.50 4.28 -2.59
C GLU A 90 -12.46 5.27 -2.02
N THR A 91 -11.43 4.74 -1.37
CA THR A 91 -10.48 5.54 -0.60
C THR A 91 -9.43 6.16 -1.52
N ALA A 92 -9.31 7.49 -1.46
CA ALA A 92 -8.29 8.27 -2.14
C ALA A 92 -6.98 8.23 -1.35
N CYS A 93 -5.97 7.52 -1.83
CA CYS A 93 -4.70 7.34 -1.16
C CYS A 93 -3.54 7.05 -2.13
N CYS A 94 -2.37 7.62 -1.84
CA CYS A 94 -1.12 7.54 -2.60
C CYS A 94 -1.33 7.75 -4.14
N TYR A 95 -2.11 8.77 -4.55
CA TYR A 95 -2.45 9.10 -5.95
C TYR A 95 -3.36 8.09 -6.68
N SER A 96 -4.09 7.28 -5.93
CA SER A 96 -5.09 6.35 -6.47
C SER A 96 -6.38 6.39 -5.67
N ARG A 97 -7.51 6.14 -6.32
CA ARG A 97 -8.77 5.77 -5.67
C ARG A 97 -8.86 4.25 -5.70
N SER A 98 -9.05 3.62 -4.55
CA SER A 98 -9.03 2.16 -4.43
C SER A 98 -10.06 1.66 -3.43
N ASP A 99 -10.56 0.44 -3.66
CA ASP A 99 -11.18 -0.36 -2.61
C ASP A 99 -10.10 -1.18 -1.90
N LYS A 100 -10.10 -1.19 -0.57
CA LYS A 100 -9.06 -1.80 0.26
C LYS A 100 -9.65 -2.63 1.40
N HIS A 101 -8.97 -3.72 1.72
CA HIS A 101 -9.17 -4.53 2.90
C HIS A 101 -7.85 -4.61 3.66
N TRP A 102 -7.85 -4.21 4.92
CA TRP A 102 -6.65 -4.18 5.76
C TRP A 102 -6.69 -5.25 6.82
N THR A 103 -5.53 -5.84 7.10
CA THR A 103 -5.32 -6.71 8.24
C THR A 103 -3.92 -6.52 8.83
N VAL A 104 -3.63 -7.20 9.94
CA VAL A 104 -2.34 -7.13 10.63
C VAL A 104 -1.90 -8.53 11.02
N ASP A 105 -0.70 -8.90 10.59
CA ASP A 105 -0.15 -10.23 10.85
C ASP A 105 0.22 -10.44 12.35
N PRO A 106 0.63 -11.65 12.74
CA PRO A 106 1.00 -11.92 14.14
C PRO A 106 2.19 -11.11 14.65
N GLN A 107 3.02 -10.52 13.77
CA GLN A 107 4.17 -9.69 14.11
C GLN A 107 3.84 -8.19 14.15
N GLY A 108 2.62 -7.78 13.80
CA GLY A 108 2.21 -6.38 13.78
C GLY A 108 2.46 -5.69 12.44
N LEU A 109 2.81 -6.43 11.39
CA LEU A 109 2.98 -5.86 10.05
C LEU A 109 1.61 -5.70 9.38
N ALA A 110 1.36 -4.51 8.83
CA ALA A 110 0.13 -4.23 8.10
C ALA A 110 0.14 -4.89 6.72
N TRP A 111 -1.01 -5.45 6.36
CA TRP A 111 -1.29 -6.05 5.06
C TRP A 111 -2.52 -5.41 4.43
N GLU A 112 -2.44 -5.06 3.15
CA GLU A 112 -3.59 -4.64 2.35
C GLU A 112 -3.91 -5.61 1.20
N ALA A 113 -5.18 -5.85 0.95
CA ALA A 113 -5.67 -6.31 -0.35
C ALA A 113 -6.43 -5.16 -0.98
N TYR A 114 -6.13 -4.81 -2.24
CA TYR A 114 -6.79 -3.67 -2.86
C TYR A 114 -7.01 -3.81 -4.37
N GLN A 115 -8.02 -3.11 -4.87
CA GLN A 115 -8.24 -2.89 -6.29
C GLN A 115 -8.11 -1.38 -6.58
N THR A 116 -7.22 -1.00 -7.49
CA THR A 116 -7.15 0.38 -7.98
C THR A 116 -8.27 0.63 -8.97
N LEU A 117 -9.10 1.64 -8.70
CA LEU A 117 -10.20 2.06 -9.56
C LEU A 117 -9.74 3.11 -10.58
N GLU A 118 -9.02 4.13 -10.11
CA GLU A 118 -8.49 5.20 -10.95
C GLU A 118 -7.28 5.89 -10.31
N GLY A 119 -6.48 6.57 -11.14
CA GLY A 119 -5.43 7.48 -10.67
C GLY A 119 -6.00 8.86 -10.37
N ILE A 120 -5.61 9.47 -9.25
CA ILE A 120 -6.07 10.80 -8.82
C ILE A 120 -4.87 11.74 -8.60
N PRO A 121 -5.00 13.06 -8.79
CA PRO A 121 -3.88 14.00 -8.68
C PRO A 121 -3.44 14.24 -7.23
N VAL A 122 -4.21 13.77 -6.25
CA VAL A 122 -3.99 14.00 -4.82
C VAL A 122 -3.44 12.75 -4.14
N PHE A 123 -2.53 12.95 -3.17
CA PHE A 123 -2.00 11.84 -2.38
C PHE A 123 -3.07 11.25 -1.43
N GLY A 124 -4.15 11.97 -1.13
CA GLY A 124 -5.30 11.47 -0.37
C GLY A 124 -5.91 12.52 0.57
N GLU A 125 -7.22 12.46 0.76
CA GLU A 125 -7.99 13.20 1.77
C GLU A 125 -8.53 12.18 2.78
N ALA A 126 -7.94 12.09 3.97
CA ALA A 126 -8.57 11.44 5.11
C ALA A 126 -8.35 12.35 6.31
N GLU A 127 -9.47 12.72 6.95
CA GLU A 127 -9.52 13.66 8.07
C GLU A 127 -8.43 13.36 9.10
N SER A 128 -7.57 14.36 9.28
CA SER A 128 -6.53 14.39 10.29
C SER A 128 -7.17 14.41 11.68
N THR A 129 -7.45 13.26 12.25
CA THR A 129 -7.65 13.11 13.69
C THR A 129 -6.37 12.52 14.29
N SER A 130 -5.49 13.44 14.72
CA SER A 130 -4.46 13.29 15.76
C SER A 130 -3.81 11.90 15.95
N GLY A 131 -2.56 11.77 15.51
CA GLY A 131 -1.61 10.74 15.97
C GLY A 131 -1.45 9.54 15.03
N ASP A 132 -0.24 9.38 14.49
CA ASP A 132 0.33 8.18 13.85
C ASP A 132 -0.38 7.48 12.67
N SER A 133 -1.59 7.88 12.27
CA SER A 133 -2.23 7.35 11.05
C SER A 133 -1.68 8.05 9.80
N ALA A 134 -0.60 7.50 9.25
CA ALA A 134 -0.12 7.89 7.94
C ALA A 134 -1.11 7.44 6.88
N CYS A 135 -1.45 8.33 5.95
CA CYS A 135 -2.42 8.16 4.86
C CYS A 135 -2.40 6.77 4.17
N CYS A 136 -1.25 6.09 4.05
CA CYS A 136 -1.14 4.80 3.37
C CYS A 136 -1.33 3.54 4.27
N VAL A 137 -1.50 3.65 5.59
CA VAL A 137 -1.90 2.52 6.48
C VAL A 137 -2.83 3.04 7.59
N PRO A 138 -4.03 2.47 7.79
CA PRO A 138 -4.93 2.89 8.87
C PRO A 138 -4.31 2.62 10.25
N SER A 139 -4.79 3.32 11.28
CA SER A 139 -4.35 3.05 12.66
C SER A 139 -4.54 1.57 13.01
N LEU A 140 -3.51 0.92 13.55
CA LEU A 140 -3.56 -0.50 13.91
C LEU A 140 -4.66 -0.80 14.95
N SER A 141 -5.00 0.18 15.78
CA SER A 141 -6.11 0.09 16.75
C SER A 141 -7.49 -0.03 16.07
N LEU A 142 -7.64 0.45 14.84
CA LEU A 142 -8.88 0.30 14.05
C LEU A 142 -8.99 -1.09 13.43
N ILE A 143 -7.86 -1.78 13.24
CA ILE A 143 -7.85 -3.15 12.71
C ILE A 143 -8.07 -4.15 13.84
N ARG A 144 -7.45 -3.93 15.02
CA ARG A 144 -7.65 -4.76 16.21
C ARG A 144 -8.40 -3.97 17.29
N PRO A 145 -9.74 -3.91 17.25
CA PRO A 145 -10.49 -3.40 18.39
C PRO A 145 -10.25 -4.32 19.59
N THR A 146 -9.88 -3.73 20.74
CA THR A 146 -9.68 -4.41 22.02
C THR A 146 -10.92 -5.14 22.50
#